data_AF-A0A803WDB4-F1
#
_entry.id   AF-A0A803WDB4-F1
#
_cell.length_a   1.000
_cell.length_b   1.000
_cell.length_c   1.000
_cell.angle_alpha   90.00
_cell.angle_beta   90.00
_cell.angle_gamma   90.00
#
_symmetry.space_group_name_H-M   'P 1'
#
loop_
_entity.id
_entity.type
_entity.pdbx_description
1 polymer ?
#
loop_
_entity_poly.entity_id
_entity_poly.type
_entity_poly.pdbx_seq_one_letter_code
_entity_poly.pdbx_strand_id
1 'polypeptide(L)'
;MLHSSTGGAWSSRGTMLGLELLVTSIQCYNSNFCYFFPLSYFYSVTLKTNFFGTRNVCTELLPLMKPYGRVVNVSSMVSASALGRCSQELQQKFRSDTITEEELVQLMTKFVEDAKKNVHEKEGWPNTAYGVSKIGVTVLSRIQARLLNEQRKGDHILLNACCPGWVRTDMAGPKATKSPEEGAETPVYLALLPSSADAPHGQYVSEKTVQPW
;
A
#
# COMPACT_ATOMS: atom_id res chain seq x y z
N MET A 1 -31.41 5.50 -48.31
CA MET A 1 -32.48 5.51 -47.30
C MET A 1 -32.41 4.13 -46.63
N LEU A 2 -31.92 4.00 -45.38
CA LEU A 2 -32.57 4.39 -44.10
C LEU A 2 -33.90 3.61 -43.94
N HIS A 3 -34.15 2.80 -42.90
CA HIS A 3 -33.71 2.81 -41.48
C HIS A 3 -33.20 1.41 -41.02
N SER A 4 -32.24 1.20 -40.10
CA SER A 4 -32.17 1.46 -38.63
C SER A 4 -33.39 0.91 -37.86
N SER A 5 -33.33 0.26 -36.69
CA SER A 5 -32.30 -0.10 -35.69
C SER A 5 -32.90 -1.22 -34.79
N THR A 6 -32.31 -1.82 -33.75
CA THR A 6 -31.12 -1.55 -32.89
C THR A 6 -30.39 -2.85 -32.54
N GLY A 7 -29.07 -2.79 -32.32
CA GLY A 7 -28.34 -3.83 -31.58
C GLY A 7 -28.34 -3.53 -30.07
N GLY A 8 -28.77 -4.49 -29.24
CA GLY A 8 -28.75 -4.34 -27.78
C GLY A 8 -27.36 -4.50 -27.20
N ALA A 9 -26.62 -3.39 -27.05
CA ALA A 9 -25.37 -3.37 -26.32
C ALA A 9 -25.64 -3.44 -24.81
N TRP A 10 -25.42 -4.61 -24.21
CA TRP A 10 -25.48 -4.77 -22.75
C TRP A 10 -24.31 -4.02 -22.10
N SER A 11 -24.58 -2.80 -21.61
CA SER A 11 -23.62 -2.06 -20.80
C SER A 11 -23.50 -2.72 -19.43
N SER A 12 -22.34 -3.32 -19.13
CA SER A 12 -22.01 -3.90 -17.83
C SER A 12 -21.76 -2.86 -16.72
N ARG A 13 -22.40 -1.68 -16.80
CA ARG A 13 -22.44 -0.69 -15.70
C ARG A 13 -23.50 -1.07 -14.66
N GLY A 14 -23.36 -2.26 -14.10
CA GLY A 14 -24.22 -2.79 -13.05
C GLY A 14 -23.64 -2.57 -11.65
N THR A 15 -24.36 -1.83 -10.81
CA THR A 15 -24.35 -1.96 -9.34
C THR A 15 -23.04 -1.71 -8.56
N MET A 16 -22.38 -0.56 -8.77
CA MET A 16 -21.80 0.19 -7.64
C MET A 16 -22.03 1.69 -7.83
N LEU A 17 -22.76 2.31 -6.89
CA LEU A 17 -23.02 3.77 -6.84
C LEU A 17 -21.87 4.54 -6.15
N GLY A 18 -20.62 4.06 -6.27
CA GLY A 18 -19.46 4.50 -5.51
C GLY A 18 -19.04 3.52 -4.40
N LEU A 19 -17.80 3.63 -3.95
CA LEU A 19 -17.13 2.74 -2.99
C LEU A 19 -17.09 3.36 -1.58
N GLU A 20 -17.38 2.56 -0.55
CA GLU A 20 -17.41 3.05 0.85
C GLU A 20 -16.20 2.57 1.67
N LEU A 21 -15.66 1.40 1.32
CA LEU A 21 -14.50 0.81 1.96
C LEU A 21 -13.55 0.22 0.91
N LEU A 22 -12.27 0.57 1.00
CA LEU A 22 -11.18 -0.05 0.23
C LEU A 22 -10.14 -0.63 1.18
N VAL A 23 -9.87 -1.94 1.10
CA VAL A 23 -8.80 -2.60 1.84
C VAL A 23 -7.83 -3.25 0.86
N THR A 24 -6.58 -2.75 0.76
CA THR A 24 -5.56 -3.36 -0.10
C THR A 24 -4.71 -4.34 0.70
N SER A 25 -5.02 -5.64 0.60
CA SER A 25 -4.37 -6.70 1.39
C SER A 25 -3.48 -7.65 0.57
N ILE A 26 -3.49 -7.57 -0.76
CA ILE A 26 -2.72 -8.44 -1.66
C ILE A 26 -1.22 -8.23 -1.43
N GLN A 27 -0.51 -9.33 -1.15
CA GLN A 27 0.90 -9.31 -0.82
C GLN A 27 1.62 -10.54 -1.39
N CYS A 28 2.83 -10.33 -1.89
CA CYS A 28 3.81 -11.37 -2.16
C CYS A 28 5.02 -11.20 -1.24
N TYR A 29 5.39 -12.31 -0.59
CA TYR A 29 6.65 -12.52 0.11
C TYR A 29 7.05 -13.96 -0.18
N ASN A 30 8.33 -14.21 -0.50
CA ASN A 30 8.77 -15.54 -0.93
C ASN A 30 10.17 -15.82 -0.41
N SER A 31 10.27 -16.75 0.54
CA SER A 31 11.54 -17.19 1.14
C SER A 31 12.17 -18.39 0.44
N ASN A 32 11.42 -19.12 -0.39
CA ASN A 32 11.78 -20.48 -0.79
C ASN A 32 12.20 -20.64 -2.26
N PHE A 33 12.00 -19.61 -3.11
CA PHE A 33 12.29 -19.69 -4.55
C PHE A 33 13.71 -19.25 -4.98
N CYS A 34 14.57 -18.78 -4.06
CA CYS A 34 15.93 -18.31 -4.39
C CYS A 34 16.83 -19.33 -5.10
N TYR A 35 16.46 -20.61 -5.13
CA TYR A 35 17.19 -21.67 -5.82
C TYR A 35 16.98 -21.71 -7.35
N PHE A 36 15.94 -21.04 -7.89
CA PHE A 36 15.54 -21.20 -9.30
C PHE A 36 15.54 -19.91 -10.15
N PHE A 37 15.58 -18.72 -9.53
CA PHE A 37 15.57 -17.44 -10.25
C PHE A 37 16.59 -16.45 -9.67
N PRO A 38 17.09 -15.48 -10.46
CA PRO A 38 17.98 -14.42 -9.96
C PRO A 38 17.32 -13.59 -8.86
N LEU A 39 18.11 -13.10 -7.90
CA LEU A 39 17.62 -12.26 -6.80
C LEU A 39 16.78 -11.06 -7.29
N SER A 40 17.23 -10.42 -8.38
CA SER A 40 16.58 -9.27 -9.02
C SER A 40 15.18 -9.57 -9.60
N TYR A 41 14.88 -10.83 -9.92
CA TYR A 41 13.54 -11.25 -10.32
C TYR A 41 12.56 -11.12 -9.14
N PHE A 42 12.95 -11.56 -7.94
CA PHE A 42 12.12 -11.43 -6.74
C PHE A 42 11.87 -9.97 -6.35
N TYR A 43 12.89 -9.12 -6.50
CA TYR A 43 12.75 -7.68 -6.25
C TYR A 43 11.71 -7.06 -7.19
N SER A 44 11.79 -7.40 -8.48
CA SER A 44 10.85 -6.95 -9.50
C SER A 44 9.42 -7.44 -9.22
N VAL A 45 9.24 -8.73 -8.92
CA VAL A 45 7.91 -9.32 -8.64
C VAL A 45 7.29 -8.75 -7.35
N THR A 46 8.09 -8.63 -6.28
CA THR A 46 7.60 -8.13 -4.98
C THR A 46 7.11 -6.69 -5.08
N LEU A 47 7.87 -5.79 -5.73
CA LEU A 47 7.42 -4.40 -5.91
C LEU A 47 6.27 -4.29 -6.92
N LYS A 48 6.29 -5.08 -8.01
CA LYS A 48 5.19 -5.12 -8.99
C LYS A 48 3.84 -5.41 -8.33
N THR A 49 3.78 -6.39 -7.42
CA THR A 49 2.54 -6.68 -6.68
C THR A 49 2.30 -5.68 -5.54
N ASN A 50 3.24 -5.60 -4.59
CA ASN A 50 2.98 -4.95 -3.29
C ASN A 50 2.92 -3.42 -3.37
N PHE A 51 3.65 -2.80 -4.31
CA PHE A 51 3.65 -1.35 -4.48
C PHE A 51 2.86 -0.95 -5.72
N PHE A 52 3.26 -1.38 -6.91
CA PHE A 52 2.61 -0.95 -8.16
C PHE A 52 1.18 -1.49 -8.29
N GLY A 53 0.91 -2.71 -7.84
CA GLY A 53 -0.45 -3.28 -7.77
C GLY A 53 -1.35 -2.46 -6.85
N THR A 54 -0.93 -2.24 -5.59
CA THR A 54 -1.65 -1.38 -4.64
C THR A 54 -1.84 0.04 -5.19
N ARG A 55 -0.81 0.65 -5.77
CA ARG A 55 -0.89 1.97 -6.40
C ARG A 55 -1.97 2.01 -7.47
N ASN A 56 -1.95 1.08 -8.42
CA ASN A 56 -2.92 1.06 -9.51
C ASN A 56 -4.36 0.84 -8.99
N VAL A 57 -4.55 -0.01 -7.98
CA VAL A 57 -5.85 -0.17 -7.31
C VAL A 57 -6.31 1.16 -6.69
N CYS A 58 -5.42 1.89 -6.02
CA CYS A 58 -5.73 3.22 -5.48
C CYS A 58 -6.02 4.25 -6.59
N THR A 59 -5.25 4.27 -7.68
CA THR A 59 -5.45 5.19 -8.81
C THR A 59 -6.86 5.05 -9.41
N GLU A 60 -7.34 3.82 -9.61
CA GLU A 60 -8.67 3.56 -10.19
C GLU A 60 -9.81 3.71 -9.17
N LEU A 61 -9.60 3.35 -7.90
CA LEU A 61 -10.70 3.26 -6.91
C LEU A 61 -10.82 4.45 -5.95
N LEU A 62 -9.74 5.21 -5.69
CA LEU A 62 -9.84 6.43 -4.85
C LEU A 62 -10.79 7.49 -5.41
N PRO A 63 -10.86 7.75 -6.73
CA PRO A 63 -11.86 8.65 -7.31
C PRO A 63 -13.31 8.19 -7.07
N LEU A 64 -13.53 6.89 -6.88
CA LEU A 64 -14.85 6.29 -6.66
C LEU A 64 -15.28 6.28 -5.18
N MET A 65 -14.39 6.65 -4.25
CA MET A 65 -14.72 6.68 -2.82
C MET A 65 -15.81 7.72 -2.55
N LYS A 66 -16.85 7.32 -1.81
CA LYS A 66 -17.91 8.23 -1.33
C LYS A 66 -17.41 9.08 -0.15
N PRO A 67 -18.10 10.19 0.17
CA PRO A 67 -17.95 10.85 1.46
C PRO A 67 -18.12 9.88 2.63
N TYR A 68 -17.37 10.12 3.70
CA TYR A 68 -17.20 9.23 4.85
C TYR A 68 -16.65 7.84 4.44
N GLY A 69 -15.93 7.74 3.33
CA GLY A 69 -15.22 6.53 2.91
C GLY A 69 -14.03 6.20 3.80
N ARG A 70 -13.71 4.91 3.95
CA ARG A 70 -12.49 4.43 4.63
C ARG A 70 -11.56 3.71 3.66
N VAL A 71 -10.27 3.99 3.74
CA VAL A 71 -9.24 3.35 2.93
C VAL A 71 -8.12 2.82 3.83
N VAL A 72 -7.84 1.52 3.71
CA VAL A 72 -6.90 0.80 4.58
C VAL A 72 -5.87 0.06 3.72
N ASN A 73 -4.66 0.59 3.70
CA ASN A 73 -3.55 0.00 2.97
C ASN A 73 -2.74 -0.90 3.92
N VAL A 74 -2.81 -2.22 3.74
CA VAL A 74 -2.10 -3.16 4.61
C VAL A 74 -0.60 -3.13 4.29
N SER A 75 0.15 -2.43 5.13
CA SER A 75 1.62 -2.37 5.12
C SER A 75 2.20 -3.46 6.05
N SER A 76 3.32 -3.20 6.72
CA SER A 76 3.97 -4.13 7.65
C SER A 76 4.95 -3.39 8.56
N MET A 77 5.16 -3.85 9.80
CA MET A 77 6.24 -3.38 10.68
C MET A 77 7.64 -3.49 10.07
N VAL A 78 7.81 -4.39 9.10
CA VAL A 78 9.05 -4.50 8.31
C VAL A 78 9.32 -3.23 7.49
N SER A 79 8.33 -2.37 7.19
CA SER A 79 8.55 -1.08 6.54
C SER A 79 9.38 -0.13 7.41
N ALA A 80 9.04 0.01 8.70
CA ALA A 80 9.77 0.85 9.64
C ALA A 80 11.18 0.28 9.90
N SER A 81 11.29 -1.04 10.09
CA SER A 81 12.59 -1.72 10.25
C SER A 81 13.46 -1.69 8.98
N ALA A 82 12.87 -1.56 7.79
CA ALA A 82 13.60 -1.34 6.54
C ALA A 82 14.01 0.13 6.39
N LEU A 83 13.12 1.08 6.71
CA LEU A 83 13.40 2.51 6.68
C LEU A 83 14.58 2.88 7.57
N GLY A 84 14.63 2.36 8.81
CA GLY A 84 15.77 2.56 9.71
C GLY A 84 17.10 1.95 9.23
N ARG A 85 17.10 1.15 8.17
CA ARG A 85 18.28 0.60 7.50
C ARG A 85 18.59 1.24 6.14
N CYS A 86 17.77 2.19 5.68
CA CYS A 86 18.10 3.03 4.53
C CYS A 86 19.20 4.05 4.91
N SER A 87 19.91 4.61 3.92
CA SER A 87 20.78 5.77 4.14
C SER A 87 20.01 7.00 4.64
N GLN A 88 20.72 7.99 5.18
CA GLN A 88 20.08 9.20 5.73
C GLN A 88 19.28 9.97 4.67
N GLU A 89 19.78 10.03 3.43
CA GLU A 89 19.14 10.71 2.30
C GLU A 89 17.84 10.00 1.88
N LEU A 90 17.84 8.67 1.85
CA LEU A 90 16.63 7.88 1.59
C LEU A 90 15.63 7.98 2.75
N GLN A 91 16.12 7.98 4.00
CA GLN A 91 15.27 8.21 5.18
C GLN A 91 14.59 9.57 5.15
N GLN A 92 15.31 10.65 4.81
CA GLN A 92 14.75 11.98 4.64
C GLN A 92 13.68 12.01 3.54
N LYS A 93 13.94 11.41 2.37
CA LYS A 93 12.96 11.32 1.28
C LYS A 93 11.68 10.58 1.69
N PHE A 94 11.79 9.43 2.35
CA PHE A 94 10.62 8.64 2.77
C PHE A 94 9.88 9.21 3.97
N ARG A 95 10.48 10.12 4.75
CA ARG A 95 9.81 10.86 5.82
C ARG A 95 9.23 12.20 5.39
N SER A 96 9.68 12.77 4.28
CA SER A 96 9.18 14.05 3.76
C SER A 96 7.64 14.09 3.73
N ASP A 97 7.07 15.20 4.18
CA ASP A 97 5.62 15.46 4.07
C ASP A 97 5.26 16.00 2.67
N THR A 98 6.23 16.47 1.89
CA THR A 98 6.04 17.08 0.57
C THR A 98 6.32 16.15 -0.61
N ILE A 99 6.85 14.94 -0.37
CA ILE A 99 7.12 13.96 -1.42
C ILE A 99 5.88 13.70 -2.29
N THR A 100 6.07 13.65 -3.60
CA THR A 100 5.05 13.39 -4.61
C THR A 100 4.93 11.90 -4.93
N GLU A 101 3.82 11.49 -5.55
CA GLU A 101 3.64 10.10 -5.95
C GLU A 101 4.66 9.72 -7.04
N GLU A 102 4.98 10.66 -7.93
CA GLU A 102 5.96 10.54 -9.00
C GLU A 102 7.38 10.29 -8.45
N GLU A 103 7.82 11.07 -7.45
CA GLU A 103 9.10 10.85 -6.78
C GLU A 103 9.15 9.49 -6.07
N LEU A 104 8.06 9.07 -5.42
CA LEU A 104 7.98 7.76 -4.78
C LEU A 104 8.05 6.63 -5.82
N VAL A 105 7.35 6.75 -6.95
CA VAL A 105 7.42 5.82 -8.09
C VAL A 105 8.83 5.74 -8.65
N GLN A 106 9.53 6.87 -8.79
CA GLN A 106 10.94 6.91 -9.22
C GLN A 106 11.86 6.20 -8.22
N LEU A 107 11.68 6.41 -6.91
CA LEU A 107 12.45 5.73 -5.87
C LEU A 107 12.22 4.21 -5.87
N MET A 108 10.97 3.76 -5.96
CA MET A 108 10.63 2.34 -6.04
C MET A 108 11.18 1.68 -7.31
N THR A 109 11.17 2.40 -8.44
CA THR A 109 11.78 1.95 -9.70
C THR A 109 13.30 1.87 -9.59
N LYS A 110 13.95 2.89 -9.02
CA LYS A 110 15.40 2.92 -8.80
C LYS A 110 15.87 1.73 -7.96
N PHE A 111 15.18 1.39 -6.87
CA PHE A 111 15.51 0.21 -6.06
C PHE A 111 15.54 -1.10 -6.87
N VAL A 112 14.57 -1.30 -7.78
CA VAL A 112 14.56 -2.48 -8.66
C VAL A 112 15.77 -2.49 -9.60
N GLU A 113 16.11 -1.34 -10.20
CA GLU A 113 17.25 -1.23 -11.12
C GLU A 113 18.61 -1.35 -10.42
N ASP A 114 18.75 -0.78 -9.22
CA ASP A 114 19.97 -0.91 -8.41
C ASP A 114 20.17 -2.36 -7.95
N ALA A 115 19.09 -3.07 -7.61
CA ALA A 115 19.13 -4.49 -7.27
C ALA A 115 19.45 -5.38 -8.47
N LYS A 116 18.94 -5.08 -9.68
CA LYS A 116 19.34 -5.75 -10.93
C LYS A 116 20.84 -5.62 -11.20
N LYS A 117 21.43 -4.49 -10.82
CA LYS A 117 22.87 -4.19 -10.96
C LYS A 117 23.71 -4.70 -9.78
N ASN A 118 23.09 -5.27 -8.73
CA ASN A 118 23.73 -5.66 -7.46
C ASN A 118 24.50 -4.49 -6.78
N VAL A 119 23.95 -3.28 -6.82
CA VAL A 119 24.51 -2.08 -6.16
C VAL A 119 23.57 -1.47 -5.12
N HIS A 120 22.41 -2.05 -4.86
CA HIS A 120 21.38 -1.48 -3.98
C HIS A 120 21.90 -1.15 -2.57
N GLU A 121 22.70 -2.01 -1.96
CA GLU A 121 23.28 -1.73 -0.63
C GLU A 121 24.30 -0.58 -0.66
N LYS A 122 25.02 -0.38 -1.78
CA LYS A 122 25.94 0.76 -1.97
C LYS A 122 25.19 2.08 -2.20
N GLU A 123 24.05 2.00 -2.87
CA GLU A 123 23.11 3.11 -3.10
C GLU A 123 22.25 3.41 -1.85
N GLY A 124 22.54 2.79 -0.71
CA GLY A 124 21.90 3.09 0.58
C GLY A 124 20.60 2.32 0.85
N TRP A 125 20.22 1.36 0.01
CA TRP A 125 18.99 0.57 0.20
C TRP A 125 19.21 -0.60 1.17
N PRO A 126 18.19 -0.95 1.98
CA PRO A 126 18.24 -2.15 2.79
C PRO A 126 18.09 -3.40 1.90
N ASN A 127 18.77 -4.49 2.28
CA ASN A 127 18.73 -5.76 1.57
C ASN A 127 17.42 -6.55 1.83
N THR A 128 16.27 -5.97 1.46
CA THR A 128 14.95 -6.61 1.58
C THR A 128 13.92 -6.01 0.61
N ALA A 129 13.59 -6.76 -0.45
CA ALA A 129 12.56 -6.34 -1.41
C ALA A 129 11.18 -6.13 -0.76
N TYR A 130 10.79 -7.01 0.17
CA TYR A 130 9.51 -6.89 0.88
C TYR A 130 9.50 -5.63 1.76
N GLY A 131 10.57 -5.39 2.53
CA GLY A 131 10.69 -4.20 3.37
C GLY A 131 10.56 -2.90 2.55
N VAL A 132 11.31 -2.78 1.45
CA VAL A 132 11.21 -1.59 0.57
C VAL A 132 9.83 -1.47 -0.08
N SER A 133 9.22 -2.58 -0.52
CA SER A 133 7.85 -2.54 -1.05
C SER A 133 6.82 -2.01 -0.03
N LYS A 134 7.04 -2.29 1.27
CA LYS A 134 6.18 -1.82 2.36
C LYS A 134 6.52 -0.40 2.83
N ILE A 135 7.77 0.07 2.67
CA ILE A 135 8.06 1.52 2.70
C ILE A 135 7.21 2.21 1.63
N GLY A 136 7.22 1.70 0.40
CA GLY A 136 6.39 2.20 -0.70
C GLY A 136 4.90 2.32 -0.34
N VAL A 137 4.29 1.27 0.21
CA VAL A 137 2.87 1.29 0.65
C VAL A 137 2.62 2.32 1.76
N THR A 138 3.50 2.42 2.76
CA THR A 138 3.32 3.38 3.86
C THR A 138 3.44 4.83 3.38
N VAL A 139 4.44 5.15 2.55
CA VAL A 139 4.64 6.51 2.03
C VAL A 139 3.55 6.87 1.01
N LEU A 140 3.13 5.94 0.15
CA LEU A 140 1.99 6.14 -0.76
C LEU A 140 0.72 6.52 0.00
N SER A 141 0.48 5.88 1.15
CA SER A 141 -0.67 6.18 2.00
C SER A 141 -0.59 7.58 2.61
N ARG A 142 0.61 8.03 3.05
CA ARG A 142 0.83 9.42 3.50
C ARG A 142 0.52 10.43 2.40
N ILE A 143 1.00 10.17 1.18
CA ILE A 143 0.76 11.03 0.00
C ILE A 143 -0.74 11.09 -0.32
N GLN A 144 -1.41 9.94 -0.44
CA GLN A 144 -2.83 9.88 -0.83
C GLN A 144 -3.75 10.50 0.23
N ALA A 145 -3.44 10.35 1.51
CA ALA A 145 -4.14 11.06 2.58
C ALA A 145 -3.97 12.59 2.47
N ARG A 146 -2.75 13.07 2.18
CA ARG A 146 -2.50 14.50 1.92
C ARG A 146 -3.29 15.00 0.71
N LEU A 147 -3.30 14.27 -0.41
CA LEU A 147 -4.07 14.62 -1.60
C LEU A 147 -5.59 14.63 -1.33
N LEU A 148 -6.12 13.70 -0.52
CA LEU A 148 -7.53 13.73 -0.09
C LEU A 148 -7.85 14.99 0.74
N ASN A 149 -6.94 15.44 1.60
CA ASN A 149 -7.09 16.69 2.35
C ASN A 149 -7.01 17.95 1.47
N GLU A 150 -6.20 17.91 0.41
CA GLU A 150 -6.06 19.02 -0.55
C GLU A 150 -7.26 19.11 -1.51
N GLN A 151 -7.78 17.96 -1.98
CA GLN A 151 -8.74 17.89 -3.09
C GLN A 151 -10.18 17.58 -2.65
N ARG A 152 -10.37 16.87 -1.53
CA ARG A 152 -11.66 16.30 -1.09
C ARG A 152 -11.92 16.52 0.41
N LYS A 153 -11.43 17.64 0.97
CA LYS A 153 -11.50 17.95 2.41
C LYS A 153 -12.88 17.82 3.03
N GLY A 154 -13.93 18.25 2.32
CA GLY A 154 -15.32 18.19 2.80
C GLY A 154 -15.94 16.79 2.78
N ASP A 155 -15.27 15.79 2.19
CA ASP A 155 -15.81 14.44 2.07
C ASP A 155 -15.47 13.55 3.28
N HIS A 156 -14.66 14.01 4.25
CA HIS A 156 -14.30 13.25 5.47
C HIS A 156 -13.84 11.79 5.19
N ILE A 157 -13.05 11.59 4.13
CA ILE A 157 -12.47 10.28 3.78
C ILE A 157 -11.20 10.06 4.59
N LEU A 158 -11.15 8.96 5.35
CA LEU A 158 -9.96 8.59 6.13
C LEU A 158 -9.14 7.52 5.41
N LEU A 159 -7.85 7.78 5.22
CA LEU A 159 -6.91 6.86 4.60
C LEU A 159 -5.70 6.61 5.51
N ASN A 160 -5.38 5.36 5.81
CA ASN A 160 -4.23 4.99 6.65
C ASN A 160 -3.49 3.75 6.14
N ALA A 161 -2.21 3.67 6.44
CA ALA A 161 -1.43 2.43 6.36
C ALA A 161 -1.51 1.67 7.68
N CYS A 162 -1.48 0.34 7.67
CA CYS A 162 -1.45 -0.44 8.91
C CYS A 162 -0.58 -1.69 8.88
N CYS A 163 -0.19 -2.18 10.06
CA CYS A 163 0.39 -3.49 10.27
C CYS A 163 -0.63 -4.42 10.93
N PRO A 164 -0.82 -5.66 10.42
CA PRO A 164 -1.65 -6.68 11.07
C PRO A 164 -0.88 -7.49 12.14
N GLY A 165 0.39 -7.16 12.40
CA GLY A 165 1.30 -7.97 13.22
C GLY A 165 1.87 -9.18 12.45
N TRP A 166 2.39 -10.17 13.17
CA TRP A 166 2.92 -11.41 12.57
C TRP A 166 1.85 -12.51 12.63
N VAL A 167 1.19 -12.75 11.50
CA VAL A 167 -0.07 -13.51 11.42
C VAL A 167 0.12 -14.89 10.78
N ARG A 168 -0.39 -15.96 11.42
CA ARG A 168 -0.38 -17.35 10.93
C ARG A 168 -1.16 -17.46 9.62
N THR A 169 -0.41 -17.46 8.53
CA THR A 169 -0.86 -17.52 7.14
C THR A 169 0.21 -18.24 6.32
N ASP A 170 -0.09 -18.66 5.09
CA ASP A 170 0.88 -19.26 4.16
C ASP A 170 2.14 -18.40 3.97
N MET A 171 2.02 -17.08 4.12
CA MET A 171 3.11 -16.12 4.00
C MET A 171 4.12 -16.17 5.15
N ALA A 172 3.66 -16.40 6.37
CA ALA A 172 4.45 -16.29 7.59
C ALA A 172 4.68 -17.63 8.31
N GLY A 173 3.91 -18.65 7.94
CA GLY A 173 3.95 -19.99 8.52
C GLY A 173 3.28 -20.11 9.90
N PRO A 174 3.21 -21.34 10.43
CA PRO A 174 2.49 -21.64 11.67
C PRO A 174 3.16 -21.09 12.95
N LYS A 175 4.41 -20.63 12.86
CA LYS A 175 5.18 -20.07 13.99
C LYS A 175 4.84 -18.61 14.31
N ALA A 176 4.04 -17.95 13.47
CA ALA A 176 3.63 -16.57 13.69
C ALA A 176 2.73 -16.40 14.93
N THR A 177 2.81 -15.26 15.59
CA THR A 177 2.22 -15.06 16.93
C THR A 177 0.70 -14.88 16.92
N LYS A 178 0.13 -14.25 15.88
CA LYS A 178 -1.31 -13.97 15.76
C LYS A 178 -2.07 -14.96 14.88
N SER A 179 -3.34 -15.19 15.16
CA SER A 179 -4.29 -15.84 14.26
C SER A 179 -4.75 -14.87 13.15
N PRO A 180 -5.34 -15.35 12.05
CA PRO A 180 -5.95 -14.49 11.03
C PRO A 180 -6.94 -13.47 11.61
N GLU A 181 -7.72 -13.86 12.62
CA GLU A 181 -8.70 -13.03 13.32
C GLU A 181 -8.02 -11.92 14.13
N GLU A 182 -7.02 -12.26 14.96
CA GLU A 182 -6.19 -11.30 15.72
C GLU A 182 -5.41 -10.35 14.78
N GLY A 183 -5.07 -10.81 13.59
CA GLY A 183 -4.42 -10.02 12.54
C GLY A 183 -5.35 -9.05 11.80
N ALA A 184 -6.64 -9.40 11.70
CA ALA A 184 -7.66 -8.56 11.07
C ALA A 184 -8.07 -7.36 11.94
N GLU A 185 -7.82 -7.39 13.25
CA GLU A 185 -8.31 -6.38 14.20
C GLU A 185 -7.93 -4.92 13.87
N THR A 186 -6.67 -4.64 13.51
CA THR A 186 -6.24 -3.26 13.18
C THR A 186 -6.78 -2.81 11.82
N PRO A 187 -6.71 -3.62 10.74
CA PRO A 187 -7.40 -3.31 9.49
C PRO A 187 -8.91 -3.04 9.66
N VAL A 188 -9.62 -3.88 10.41
CA VAL A 188 -11.07 -3.74 10.66
C VAL A 188 -11.38 -2.51 11.49
N TYR A 189 -10.58 -2.21 12.53
CA TYR A 189 -10.69 -0.97 13.30
C TYR A 189 -10.60 0.28 12.41
N LEU A 190 -9.65 0.35 11.48
CA LEU A 190 -9.51 1.47 10.57
C LEU A 190 -10.63 1.54 9.53
N ALA A 191 -11.10 0.39 9.05
CA ALA A 191 -12.23 0.28 8.12
C ALA A 191 -13.55 0.78 8.73
N LEU A 192 -13.70 0.64 10.06
CA LEU A 192 -14.93 0.92 10.80
C LEU A 192 -14.83 2.14 11.73
N LEU A 193 -13.87 3.05 11.51
CA LEU A 193 -13.84 4.34 12.22
C LEU A 193 -15.20 5.05 12.05
N PRO A 194 -15.79 5.64 13.11
CA PRO A 194 -17.13 6.22 13.03
C PRO A 194 -17.13 7.45 12.10
N SER A 195 -18.26 7.74 11.44
CA SER A 195 -18.38 8.87 10.48
C SER A 195 -18.01 10.24 11.06
N SER A 196 -18.10 10.41 12.38
CA SER A 196 -17.68 11.60 13.13
C SER A 196 -16.19 11.66 13.50
N ALA A 197 -15.36 10.70 13.06
CA ALA A 197 -13.92 10.71 13.31
C ALA A 197 -13.17 11.49 12.23
N ASP A 198 -12.30 12.40 12.65
CA ASP A 198 -11.34 13.12 11.80
C ASP A 198 -9.93 12.48 11.84
N ALA A 199 -9.73 11.44 12.64
CA ALA A 199 -8.45 10.78 12.87
C ALA A 199 -8.60 9.28 13.22
N PRO A 200 -7.56 8.45 13.00
CA PRO A 200 -6.31 8.76 12.31
C PRO A 200 -6.50 9.01 10.80
N HIS A 201 -5.64 9.84 10.23
CA HIS A 201 -5.57 10.11 8.78
C HIS A 201 -4.12 10.30 8.34
N GLY A 202 -3.71 9.65 7.25
CA GLY A 202 -2.33 9.65 6.75
C GLY A 202 -1.33 8.97 7.68
N GLN A 203 -1.80 8.18 8.64
CA GLN A 203 -0.97 7.56 9.67
C GLN A 203 -0.51 6.16 9.28
N TYR A 204 0.53 5.70 9.95
CA TYR A 204 0.91 4.29 10.02
C TYR A 204 0.46 3.73 11.38
N VAL A 205 -0.35 2.67 11.39
CA VAL A 205 -1.07 2.19 12.59
C VAL A 205 -0.78 0.71 12.85
N SER A 206 -0.49 0.35 14.10
CA SER A 206 -0.30 -1.04 14.55
C SER A 206 -0.94 -1.19 15.92
N GLU A 207 -1.58 -2.34 16.19
CA GLU A 207 -2.32 -2.57 17.45
C GLU A 207 -3.29 -1.41 17.78
N LYS A 208 -4.05 -0.98 16.76
CA LYS A 208 -5.00 0.15 16.80
C LYS A 208 -4.39 1.50 17.25
N THR A 209 -3.05 1.59 17.30
CA THR A 209 -2.29 2.73 17.83
C THR A 209 -1.41 3.33 16.72
N VAL A 210 -1.39 4.66 16.61
CA VAL A 210 -0.52 5.39 15.67
C VAL A 210 0.94 5.15 16.04
N GLN A 211 1.76 4.80 15.05
CA GLN A 211 3.18 4.54 15.17
C GLN A 211 3.98 5.68 14.50
N PRO A 212 5.14 6.06 15.05
CA PRO A 212 6.03 7.00 14.38
C PRO A 212 6.57 6.42 13.06
N TRP A 213 6.91 7.30 12.12
CA TRP A 213 7.43 6.97 10.80
C TRP A 213 8.84 7.55 10.61
#